data_AF-A0A662TR40-F1
#
_entry.id   AF-A0A662TR40-F1
#
_cell.length_a   1.000
_cell.length_b   1.000
_cell.length_c   1.000
_cell.angle_alpha   90.00
_cell.angle_beta   90.00
_cell.angle_gamma   90.00
#
_symmetry.space_group_name_H-M   'P 1'
#
loop_
_entity.id
_entity.type
_entity.pdbx_description
1 polymer ?
#
loop_
_entity_poly.entity_id
_entity_poly.type
_entity_poly.pdbx_seq_one_letter_code
_entity_poly.pdbx_strand_id
1 'polypeptide(L)'
;MRVKIIAGLVLLFLLSAPMGMAFALSNSGGGEWKYYREITVKENSGKTLTNYQVLIELNSANFDFSNAKSDGFDVRFVDSDGNELSYWIEEWSSGNAKIWIKVPTIPANGKAKIRMYYGNPSASSTSSIRGTFIREIDGVVGSWNFNEGEGTIVYDSSGSKNDGIVYGAIWTQGKFGKALRFDENDYVNCGNDASLYIKGPIAVEAWIYPESSGRLMFIQHAPNIYSFVIRPDNAVSFQDTNGHAVYTLSDEVATNTWYHVVGIFHGIYGDEVTLDNAKVFVNGISKGDHIKFGVPTRTWSPGTFEKVTIGYIKQSFDGIIDEFRIYNRALSPEEISDLYNNHGYTTTNYPGKVLVRKFISSEPTLTFSAEYTTAKPIPTATPPTVPEGKIKAVWLYNPDKYDTSTLMTDLKSAGINTVFLSTDVDNIWNYERFVKSAHENGVEVHAMILEDPRCALKENHANSLEAVEKVLDYNDKSLAKFDGINIDIEPYVDLDLERVWQDYITLLEAIHEKTAGKTVLSADIPKWYDEGRIKDLAPNLDFFVIMAYDSGGAGWNTASEIEDAVASEMGAIRGEGSKAVIGIGVHEGFEDKGEVEKCVDELYK
;
A
#
# COMPACT_ATOMS: atom_id res chain seq x y z
N MET A 1 39.05 26.65 24.20
CA MET A 1 39.07 26.34 22.75
C MET A 1 39.25 24.83 22.68
N ARG A 2 38.18 24.05 22.48
CA ARG A 2 38.25 22.58 22.54
C ARG A 2 38.41 22.05 21.12
N VAL A 3 39.64 21.72 20.73
CA VAL A 3 39.90 20.87 19.56
C VAL A 3 40.05 19.46 20.13
N LYS A 4 39.35 18.47 19.59
CA LYS A 4 39.37 17.07 20.04
C LYS A 4 39.99 16.22 18.93
N ILE A 5 40.84 15.24 19.26
CA ILE A 5 41.61 14.44 18.28
C ILE A 5 41.09 12.99 18.25
N ILE A 6 41.18 12.29 17.11
CA ILE A 6 40.65 10.93 16.93
C ILE A 6 41.68 9.98 16.27
N ALA A 7 41.76 8.69 16.67
CA ALA A 7 42.69 7.66 16.13
C ALA A 7 42.02 6.28 15.83
N GLY A 8 42.40 5.55 14.75
CA GLY A 8 41.89 4.18 14.44
C GLY A 8 42.56 3.43 13.25
N LEU A 9 42.47 2.08 13.20
CA LEU A 9 43.03 1.15 12.18
C LEU A 9 41.97 0.12 11.70
N VAL A 10 41.92 -0.23 10.40
CA VAL A 10 40.88 -1.10 9.79
C VAL A 10 41.49 -2.35 9.12
N LEU A 11 40.92 -3.55 9.34
CA LEU A 11 41.28 -4.81 8.65
C LEU A 11 40.03 -5.57 8.14
N LEU A 12 40.16 -6.21 6.98
CA LEU A 12 39.07 -6.76 6.15
C LEU A 12 38.85 -8.28 6.37
N PHE A 13 37.62 -8.70 6.66
CA PHE A 13 37.20 -10.10 6.47
C PHE A 13 35.74 -10.18 5.99
N LEU A 14 35.53 -10.94 4.91
CA LEU A 14 34.23 -11.25 4.30
C LEU A 14 33.60 -12.46 4.99
N LEU A 15 32.46 -12.26 5.66
CA LEU A 15 31.52 -13.34 6.01
C LEU A 15 30.10 -12.75 6.06
N SER A 16 29.20 -13.40 5.33
CA SER A 16 27.79 -13.04 5.17
C SER A 16 26.92 -13.56 6.32
N ALA A 17 26.07 -12.71 6.92
CA ALA A 17 24.94 -13.09 7.78
C ALA A 17 23.84 -11.99 7.77
N PRO A 18 22.56 -12.31 8.07
CA PRO A 18 21.39 -11.60 7.54
C PRO A 18 20.75 -10.53 8.46
N MET A 19 20.34 -9.43 7.80
CA MET A 19 19.18 -8.52 7.94
C MET A 19 18.54 -8.23 9.31
N GLY A 20 18.54 -6.93 9.67
CA GLY A 20 17.73 -6.30 10.72
C GLY A 20 16.31 -5.88 10.26
N MET A 21 15.41 -5.71 11.23
CA MET A 21 13.96 -5.55 11.05
C MET A 21 13.54 -4.19 10.48
N ALA A 22 12.93 -4.20 9.30
CA ALA A 22 12.00 -3.16 8.82
C ALA A 22 10.68 -3.23 9.61
N PHE A 23 9.88 -2.16 9.60
CA PHE A 23 8.45 -2.26 9.91
C PHE A 23 7.89 -3.47 9.17
N ALA A 24 7.55 -4.51 9.93
CA ALA A 24 7.36 -5.82 9.36
C ALA A 24 6.04 -5.82 8.58
N LEU A 25 6.12 -5.65 7.26
CA LEU A 25 5.11 -6.15 6.33
C LEU A 25 4.64 -7.50 6.86
N SER A 26 3.33 -7.75 6.86
CA SER A 26 2.80 -8.97 7.46
C SER A 26 3.52 -10.21 6.90
N ASN A 27 4.32 -10.85 7.76
CA ASN A 27 5.31 -11.84 7.33
C ASN A 27 5.26 -13.06 8.23
N SER A 28 4.10 -13.72 8.28
CA SER A 28 3.87 -14.80 9.24
C SER A 28 4.80 -16.02 9.08
N GLY A 29 5.61 -16.08 8.02
CA GLY A 29 6.61 -17.12 7.79
C GLY A 29 8.07 -16.62 7.79
N GLY A 30 8.32 -15.33 8.05
CA GLY A 30 9.66 -14.73 8.00
C GLY A 30 10.19 -14.52 6.58
N GLY A 31 11.47 -14.15 6.44
CA GLY A 31 12.12 -13.93 5.14
C GLY A 31 12.02 -12.50 4.60
N GLU A 32 12.84 -12.20 3.60
CA GLU A 32 12.93 -10.87 2.99
C GLU A 32 12.01 -10.77 1.76
N TRP A 33 11.31 -9.65 1.66
CA TRP A 33 10.71 -9.19 0.41
C TRP A 33 11.87 -8.82 -0.52
N LYS A 34 11.88 -9.29 -1.77
CA LYS A 34 13.00 -9.11 -2.71
C LYS A 34 12.76 -8.04 -3.77
N TYR A 35 11.49 -7.76 -4.05
CA TYR A 35 11.08 -6.86 -5.11
C TYR A 35 9.92 -5.99 -4.67
N TYR A 36 9.83 -4.82 -5.27
CA TYR A 36 8.63 -4.00 -5.19
C TYR A 36 8.38 -3.23 -6.47
N ARG A 37 7.13 -2.79 -6.65
CA ARG A 37 6.70 -1.90 -7.72
C ARG A 37 5.83 -0.79 -7.21
N GLU A 38 5.97 0.39 -7.79
CA GLU A 38 5.03 1.47 -7.57
C GLU A 38 3.86 1.36 -8.54
N ILE A 39 2.65 1.45 -8.00
CA ILE A 39 1.39 1.51 -8.71
C ILE A 39 0.80 2.89 -8.43
N THR A 40 0.64 3.68 -9.48
CA THR A 40 -0.03 4.97 -9.38
C THR A 40 -1.49 4.80 -9.80
N VAL A 41 -2.38 5.12 -8.88
CA VAL A 41 -3.83 5.14 -9.07
C VAL A 41 -4.25 6.58 -9.38
N LYS A 42 -4.67 6.85 -10.60
CA LYS A 42 -5.13 8.19 -11.04
C LYS A 42 -6.66 8.28 -10.97
N GLU A 43 -7.16 9.30 -10.30
CA GLU A 43 -8.58 9.65 -10.22
C GLU A 43 -9.06 10.30 -11.53
N ASN A 44 -10.24 9.91 -12.02
CA ASN A 44 -10.74 10.32 -13.34
C ASN A 44 -12.14 10.96 -13.32
N SER A 45 -12.83 10.97 -12.18
CA SER A 45 -14.20 11.46 -12.03
C SER A 45 -14.31 12.88 -11.48
N GLY A 46 -13.22 13.45 -10.96
CA GLY A 46 -13.20 14.74 -10.29
C GLY A 46 -13.72 14.70 -8.84
N LYS A 47 -13.86 13.52 -8.24
CA LYS A 47 -14.31 13.34 -6.86
C LYS A 47 -13.25 12.63 -6.04
N THR A 48 -13.06 13.06 -4.79
CA THR A 48 -12.21 12.32 -3.86
C THR A 48 -12.88 11.00 -3.50
N LEU A 49 -12.19 9.90 -3.76
CA LEU A 49 -12.66 8.56 -3.44
C LEU A 49 -12.03 8.12 -2.13
N THR A 50 -12.81 7.52 -1.23
CA THR A 50 -12.33 7.01 0.06
C THR A 50 -12.68 5.54 0.21
N ASN A 51 -11.80 4.75 0.83
CA ASN A 51 -12.00 3.31 1.04
C ASN A 51 -12.47 2.59 -0.25
N TYR A 52 -11.84 2.92 -1.37
CA TYR A 52 -12.29 2.55 -2.71
C TYR A 52 -11.59 1.29 -3.20
N GLN A 53 -12.35 0.34 -3.74
CA GLN A 53 -11.81 -0.91 -4.28
C GLN A 53 -11.31 -0.67 -5.71
N VAL A 54 -10.03 -0.96 -5.95
CA VAL A 54 -9.39 -0.82 -7.25
C VAL A 54 -8.88 -2.19 -7.69
N LEU A 55 -9.18 -2.57 -8.93
CA LEU A 55 -8.70 -3.80 -9.55
C LEU A 55 -7.32 -3.56 -10.17
N ILE A 56 -6.34 -4.35 -9.76
CA ILE A 56 -5.01 -4.46 -10.37
C ILE A 56 -5.01 -5.69 -11.27
N GLU A 57 -4.69 -5.48 -12.54
CA GLU A 57 -4.48 -6.56 -13.51
C GLU A 57 -3.00 -6.65 -13.89
N LEU A 58 -2.39 -7.78 -13.54
CA LEU A 58 -1.01 -8.10 -13.89
C LEU A 58 -0.99 -9.10 -15.04
N ASN A 59 -0.05 -8.94 -15.96
CA ASN A 59 0.22 -9.89 -17.03
C ASN A 59 1.71 -9.89 -17.39
N SER A 60 2.16 -10.86 -18.19
CA SER A 60 3.59 -10.99 -18.55
C SER A 60 4.19 -9.77 -19.26
N ALA A 61 3.38 -8.83 -19.77
CA ALA A 61 3.88 -7.59 -20.36
C ALA A 61 4.15 -6.52 -19.29
N ASN A 62 3.53 -6.61 -18.11
CA ASN A 62 3.68 -5.63 -17.05
C ASN A 62 4.27 -6.20 -15.76
N PHE A 63 4.42 -7.52 -15.57
CA PHE A 63 4.88 -8.14 -14.33
C PHE A 63 5.63 -9.46 -14.60
N ASP A 64 6.75 -9.67 -13.91
CA ASP A 64 7.52 -10.92 -13.98
C ASP A 64 7.04 -11.90 -12.90
N PHE A 65 6.21 -12.86 -13.31
CA PHE A 65 5.65 -13.86 -12.41
C PHE A 65 6.69 -14.84 -11.84
N SER A 66 7.90 -14.91 -12.40
CA SER A 66 8.97 -15.76 -11.85
C SER A 66 9.55 -15.22 -10.54
N ASN A 67 9.32 -13.93 -10.25
CA ASN A 67 9.78 -13.23 -9.05
C ASN A 67 8.81 -13.31 -7.87
N ALA A 68 7.65 -13.95 -8.04
CA ALA A 68 6.67 -14.17 -6.99
C ALA A 68 6.33 -15.66 -6.88
N LYS A 69 5.66 -16.06 -5.80
CA LYS A 69 5.17 -17.44 -5.66
C LYS A 69 4.12 -17.73 -6.73
N SER A 70 4.05 -18.99 -7.14
CA SER A 70 3.07 -19.45 -8.12
C SER A 70 1.61 -19.36 -7.64
N ASP A 71 1.39 -19.13 -6.35
CA ASP A 71 0.08 -18.88 -5.71
C ASP A 71 -0.16 -17.39 -5.39
N GLY A 72 0.84 -16.52 -5.59
CA GLY A 72 0.77 -15.09 -5.28
C GLY A 72 0.69 -14.76 -3.79
N PHE A 73 0.92 -15.73 -2.89
CA PHE A 73 0.74 -15.50 -1.45
C PHE A 73 1.78 -14.55 -0.84
N ASP A 74 2.86 -14.32 -1.56
CA ASP A 74 3.89 -13.34 -1.28
C ASP A 74 3.65 -12.02 -2.02
N VAL A 75 2.43 -11.46 -1.99
CA VAL A 75 2.21 -10.06 -2.37
C VAL A 75 1.76 -9.22 -1.18
N ARG A 76 2.25 -7.98 -1.06
CA ARG A 76 1.79 -7.00 -0.07
C ARG A 76 1.63 -5.64 -0.71
N PHE A 77 0.66 -4.89 -0.24
CA PHE A 77 0.39 -3.54 -0.74
C PHE A 77 0.52 -2.56 0.42
N VAL A 78 1.25 -1.47 0.22
CA VAL A 78 1.30 -0.35 1.19
C VAL A 78 0.99 0.97 0.52
N ASP A 79 0.45 1.92 1.28
CA ASP A 79 0.32 3.31 0.84
C ASP A 79 1.66 4.08 0.90
N SER A 80 1.62 5.39 0.61
CA SER A 80 2.79 6.27 0.64
C SER A 80 3.42 6.41 2.02
N ASP A 81 2.65 6.14 3.07
CA ASP A 81 3.04 6.32 4.46
C ASP A 81 3.54 5.00 5.05
N GLY A 82 3.55 3.92 4.25
CA GLY A 82 4.01 2.59 4.64
C GLY A 82 2.94 1.71 5.29
N ASN A 83 1.68 2.15 5.35
CA ASN A 83 0.62 1.36 5.96
C ASN A 83 0.16 0.23 5.02
N GLU A 84 0.09 -0.99 5.53
CA GLU A 84 -0.38 -2.15 4.76
C GLU A 84 -1.88 -2.03 4.43
N LEU A 85 -2.21 -2.28 3.16
CA LEU A 85 -3.56 -2.19 2.62
C LEU A 85 -4.20 -3.57 2.52
N SER A 86 -5.50 -3.63 2.83
CA SER A 86 -6.28 -4.83 2.56
C SER A 86 -6.43 -5.07 1.06
N TYR A 87 -6.23 -6.32 0.66
CA TYR A 87 -6.36 -6.76 -0.72
C TYR A 87 -7.01 -8.15 -0.79
N TRP A 88 -7.51 -8.51 -1.97
CA TRP A 88 -7.98 -9.86 -2.27
C TRP A 88 -7.42 -10.30 -3.62
N ILE A 89 -6.74 -11.45 -3.63
CA ILE A 89 -6.30 -12.13 -4.85
C ILE A 89 -7.51 -12.87 -5.42
N GLU A 90 -8.08 -12.34 -6.49
CA GLU A 90 -9.16 -12.98 -7.25
C GLU A 90 -8.63 -14.12 -8.11
N GLU A 91 -7.52 -13.86 -8.81
CA GLU A 91 -6.91 -14.79 -9.73
C GLU A 91 -5.39 -14.68 -9.64
N TRP A 92 -4.71 -15.82 -9.65
CA TRP A 92 -3.28 -15.88 -9.84
C TRP A 92 -2.90 -17.09 -10.68
N SER A 93 -2.12 -16.85 -11.73
CA SER A 93 -1.61 -17.87 -12.64
C SER A 93 -0.16 -17.53 -13.05
N SER A 94 0.45 -18.36 -13.89
CA SER A 94 1.84 -18.16 -14.34
C SER A 94 2.06 -16.95 -15.25
N GLY A 95 1.00 -16.30 -15.73
CA GLY A 95 1.11 -15.16 -16.64
C GLY A 95 0.03 -14.09 -16.49
N ASN A 96 -0.94 -14.27 -15.58
CA ASN A 96 -2.00 -13.32 -15.30
C ASN A 96 -2.35 -13.33 -13.81
N ALA A 97 -2.69 -12.17 -13.25
CA ALA A 97 -3.30 -12.07 -11.94
C ALA A 97 -4.30 -10.91 -11.87
N LYS A 98 -5.34 -11.10 -11.06
CA LYS A 98 -6.34 -10.08 -10.72
C LYS A 98 -6.38 -9.90 -9.22
N ILE A 99 -6.12 -8.68 -8.77
CA ILE A 99 -5.99 -8.38 -7.34
C ILE A 99 -6.78 -7.12 -7.03
N TRP A 100 -7.75 -7.22 -6.15
CA TRP A 100 -8.49 -6.07 -5.65
C TRP A 100 -7.77 -5.47 -4.45
N ILE A 101 -7.58 -4.16 -4.43
CA ILE A 101 -7.01 -3.44 -3.28
C ILE A 101 -7.99 -2.40 -2.77
N LYS A 102 -8.03 -2.19 -1.45
CA LYS A 102 -8.82 -1.11 -0.84
C LYS A 102 -7.93 0.10 -0.56
N VAL A 103 -8.05 1.12 -1.40
CA VAL A 103 -7.26 2.36 -1.29
C VAL A 103 -7.95 3.32 -0.31
N PRO A 104 -7.28 3.79 0.76
CA PRO A 104 -7.90 4.64 1.78
C PRO A 104 -8.42 5.97 1.22
N THR A 105 -7.60 6.65 0.40
CA THR A 105 -7.97 7.92 -0.24
C THR A 105 -7.33 8.05 -1.62
N ILE A 106 -8.12 8.47 -2.60
CA ILE A 106 -7.67 8.88 -3.94
C ILE A 106 -8.19 10.31 -4.15
N PRO A 107 -7.32 11.34 -4.13
CA PRO A 107 -7.76 12.74 -4.22
C PRO A 107 -8.45 13.06 -5.56
N ALA A 108 -9.46 13.93 -5.55
CA ALA A 108 -10.13 14.43 -6.75
C ALA A 108 -9.13 14.98 -7.77
N ASN A 109 -9.19 14.49 -9.02
CA ASN A 109 -8.25 14.80 -10.12
C ASN A 109 -6.77 14.51 -9.78
N GLY A 110 -6.50 13.81 -8.68
CA GLY A 110 -5.18 13.54 -8.14
C GLY A 110 -4.73 12.12 -8.38
N LYS A 111 -3.70 11.73 -7.62
CA LYS A 111 -3.08 10.41 -7.69
C LYS A 111 -2.86 9.87 -6.27
N ALA A 112 -3.06 8.57 -6.09
CA ALA A 112 -2.57 7.82 -4.95
C ALA A 112 -1.42 6.90 -5.40
N LYS A 113 -0.39 6.77 -4.57
CA LYS A 113 0.74 5.87 -4.82
C LYS A 113 0.65 4.67 -3.89
N ILE A 114 0.78 3.48 -4.46
CA ILE A 114 0.79 2.20 -3.76
C ILE A 114 2.11 1.51 -4.08
N ARG A 115 2.78 0.90 -3.10
CA ARG A 115 3.88 -0.03 -3.36
C ARG A 115 3.39 -1.46 -3.21
N MET A 116 3.64 -2.28 -4.22
CA MET A 116 3.38 -3.72 -4.21
C MET A 116 4.70 -4.46 -4.01
N TYR A 117 4.88 -5.11 -2.86
CA TYR A 117 6.05 -5.95 -2.54
C TYR A 117 5.81 -7.42 -2.87
N TYR A 118 6.86 -8.13 -3.30
CA TYR A 118 6.83 -9.56 -3.60
C TYR A 118 8.23 -10.22 -3.58
N GLY A 119 8.29 -11.52 -3.83
CA GLY A 119 9.53 -12.30 -3.86
C GLY A 119 9.98 -12.84 -2.50
N ASN A 120 9.04 -12.95 -1.55
CA ASN A 120 9.28 -13.58 -0.26
C ASN A 120 8.69 -15.01 -0.26
N PRO A 121 9.48 -16.05 -0.57
CA PRO A 121 8.96 -17.42 -0.67
C PRO A 121 8.37 -17.96 0.64
N SER A 122 8.79 -17.41 1.79
CA SER A 122 8.34 -17.79 3.12
C SER A 122 7.03 -17.13 3.53
N ALA A 123 6.55 -16.10 2.82
CA ALA A 123 5.31 -15.42 3.14
C ALA A 123 4.09 -16.34 2.97
N SER A 124 3.15 -16.23 3.91
CA SER A 124 1.80 -16.77 3.78
C SER A 124 0.84 -15.71 3.24
N SER A 125 -0.35 -16.10 2.78
CA SER A 125 -1.33 -15.16 2.26
C SER A 125 -1.95 -14.32 3.39
N THR A 126 -2.09 -13.00 3.15
CA THR A 126 -2.93 -12.10 3.95
C THR A 126 -4.12 -11.54 3.17
N SER A 127 -4.38 -12.13 1.99
CA SER A 127 -5.54 -11.85 1.14
C SER A 127 -6.83 -11.97 1.96
N SER A 128 -7.67 -10.94 1.92
CA SER A 128 -8.87 -10.81 2.74
C SER A 128 -9.99 -10.11 1.97
N ILE A 129 -11.03 -10.87 1.63
CA ILE A 129 -12.26 -10.33 1.02
C ILE A 129 -12.93 -9.33 1.97
N ARG A 130 -13.10 -9.70 3.24
CA ARG A 130 -13.77 -8.87 4.26
C ARG A 130 -13.00 -7.58 4.58
N GLY A 131 -11.68 -7.59 4.46
CA GLY A 131 -10.88 -6.36 4.59
C GLY A 131 -11.02 -5.44 3.38
N THR A 132 -11.25 -6.01 2.20
CA THR A 132 -11.19 -5.32 0.91
C THR A 132 -12.53 -4.76 0.47
N PHE A 133 -13.61 -5.55 0.54
CA PHE A 133 -14.95 -5.19 0.04
C PHE A 133 -15.86 -4.67 1.15
N ILE A 134 -16.95 -3.99 0.77
CA ILE A 134 -17.94 -3.47 1.71
C ILE A 134 -18.73 -4.63 2.33
N ARG A 135 -19.11 -5.59 1.49
CA ARG A 135 -19.88 -6.77 1.88
C ARG A 135 -19.60 -7.94 0.95
N GLU A 136 -19.68 -9.14 1.51
CA GLU A 136 -19.78 -10.39 0.78
C GLU A 136 -21.21 -10.94 0.97
N ILE A 137 -21.94 -11.12 -0.13
CA ILE A 137 -23.31 -11.65 -0.15
C ILE A 137 -23.26 -13.01 -0.84
N ASP A 138 -23.82 -14.04 -0.21
CA ASP A 138 -23.85 -15.40 -0.75
C ASP A 138 -25.18 -15.78 -1.39
N GLY A 139 -25.17 -16.93 -2.08
CA GLY A 139 -26.38 -17.55 -2.63
C GLY A 139 -26.76 -17.06 -4.02
N VAL A 140 -25.94 -16.26 -4.71
CA VAL A 140 -26.19 -15.92 -6.12
C VAL A 140 -26.04 -17.17 -6.99
N VAL A 141 -27.04 -17.45 -7.83
CA VAL A 141 -27.07 -18.62 -8.74
C VAL A 141 -27.26 -18.23 -10.21
N GLY A 142 -27.45 -16.95 -10.49
CA GLY A 142 -27.38 -16.38 -11.82
C GLY A 142 -27.02 -14.92 -11.71
N SER A 143 -26.03 -14.47 -12.47
CA SER A 143 -25.58 -13.07 -12.50
C SER A 143 -25.21 -12.69 -13.93
N TRP A 144 -26.01 -11.83 -14.55
CA TRP A 144 -25.76 -11.30 -15.88
C TRP A 144 -25.53 -9.79 -15.76
N ASN A 145 -24.26 -9.41 -15.82
CA ASN A 145 -23.83 -8.02 -15.64
C ASN A 145 -23.93 -7.19 -16.93
N PHE A 146 -24.24 -7.82 -18.07
CA PHE A 146 -24.39 -7.19 -19.40
C PHE A 146 -23.25 -6.24 -19.79
N ASN A 147 -22.01 -6.65 -19.51
CA ASN A 147 -20.81 -5.86 -19.74
C ASN A 147 -19.99 -6.31 -20.97
N GLU A 148 -20.45 -7.32 -21.70
CA GLU A 148 -19.78 -7.84 -22.90
C GLU A 148 -19.80 -6.81 -24.05
N GLY A 149 -20.90 -6.06 -24.20
CA GLY A 149 -21.00 -4.91 -25.10
C GLY A 149 -21.14 -5.24 -26.59
N GLU A 150 -20.99 -6.51 -26.97
CA GLU A 150 -21.19 -6.99 -28.34
C GLU A 150 -21.55 -8.50 -28.37
N GLY A 151 -21.95 -8.98 -29.55
CA GLY A 151 -22.33 -10.38 -29.74
C GLY A 151 -23.72 -10.72 -29.19
N THR A 152 -24.00 -12.03 -29.09
CA THR A 152 -25.32 -12.57 -28.73
C THR A 152 -25.29 -13.44 -27.48
N ILE A 153 -24.19 -13.45 -26.74
CA ILE A 153 -24.03 -14.23 -25.51
C ILE A 153 -23.82 -13.24 -24.37
N VAL A 154 -24.53 -13.47 -23.26
CA VAL A 154 -24.31 -12.80 -21.97
C VAL A 154 -23.83 -13.85 -20.99
N TYR A 155 -22.67 -13.64 -20.39
CA TYR A 155 -22.05 -14.66 -19.53
C TYR A 155 -22.62 -14.60 -18.12
N ASP A 156 -22.84 -15.78 -17.53
CA ASP A 156 -23.20 -15.92 -16.12
C ASP A 156 -21.96 -15.93 -15.24
N SER A 157 -21.73 -14.80 -14.56
CA SER A 157 -20.59 -14.63 -13.64
C SER A 157 -20.86 -15.18 -12.23
N SER A 158 -22.02 -15.78 -11.96
CA SER A 158 -22.31 -16.42 -10.66
C SER A 158 -21.50 -17.71 -10.42
N GLY A 159 -20.94 -18.29 -11.49
CA GLY A 159 -20.29 -19.60 -11.48
C GLY A 159 -21.22 -20.78 -11.72
N SER A 160 -22.52 -20.54 -11.91
CA SER A 160 -23.50 -21.59 -12.22
C SER A 160 -23.55 -21.96 -13.71
N LYS A 161 -22.86 -21.19 -14.57
CA LYS A 161 -22.74 -21.40 -16.02
C LYS A 161 -24.07 -21.29 -16.76
N ASN A 162 -24.98 -20.46 -16.25
CA ASN A 162 -26.27 -20.18 -16.86
C ASN A 162 -26.15 -19.11 -17.96
N ASP A 163 -25.18 -19.24 -18.88
CA ASP A 163 -24.94 -18.26 -19.94
C ASP A 163 -26.22 -18.02 -20.74
N GLY A 164 -26.53 -16.75 -21.01
CA GLY A 164 -27.72 -16.34 -21.71
C GLY A 164 -27.47 -16.11 -23.20
N ILE A 165 -28.50 -16.36 -24.02
CA ILE A 165 -28.50 -16.02 -25.46
C ILE A 165 -29.44 -14.84 -25.69
N VAL A 166 -28.92 -13.78 -26.30
CA VAL A 166 -29.65 -12.55 -26.65
C VAL A 166 -30.44 -12.75 -27.94
N TYR A 167 -31.72 -12.39 -27.91
CA TYR A 167 -32.62 -12.34 -29.05
C TYR A 167 -33.15 -10.92 -29.19
N GLY A 168 -32.70 -10.21 -30.24
CA GLY A 168 -33.19 -8.88 -30.63
C GLY A 168 -32.64 -7.70 -29.82
N ALA A 169 -32.50 -7.86 -28.50
CA ALA A 169 -31.99 -6.80 -27.61
C ALA A 169 -30.61 -6.28 -28.06
N ILE A 170 -30.40 -4.97 -27.90
CA ILE A 170 -29.19 -4.28 -28.37
C ILE A 170 -28.34 -3.78 -27.19
N TRP A 171 -27.02 -3.77 -27.38
CA TRP A 171 -26.08 -3.25 -26.41
C TRP A 171 -26.16 -1.72 -26.31
N THR A 172 -26.20 -1.21 -25.08
CA THR A 172 -26.23 0.24 -24.79
C THR A 172 -25.38 0.57 -23.56
N GLN A 173 -25.33 1.85 -23.18
CA GLN A 173 -24.72 2.27 -21.93
C GLN A 173 -25.66 1.97 -20.75
N GLY A 174 -25.14 1.25 -19.77
CA GLY A 174 -25.86 0.83 -18.57
C GLY A 174 -25.71 1.77 -17.38
N LYS A 175 -26.23 1.30 -16.25
CA LYS A 175 -26.00 1.90 -14.94
C LYS A 175 -24.54 1.70 -14.52
N PHE A 176 -23.98 0.52 -14.80
CA PHE A 176 -22.62 0.11 -14.51
C PHE A 176 -21.95 -0.43 -15.78
N GLY A 177 -21.34 0.47 -16.57
CA GLY A 177 -20.70 0.09 -17.82
C GLY A 177 -21.71 -0.09 -18.95
N LYS A 178 -21.83 -1.30 -19.51
CA LYS A 178 -22.80 -1.61 -20.57
C LYS A 178 -24.08 -2.21 -19.99
N ALA A 179 -25.09 -2.33 -20.85
CA ALA A 179 -26.38 -2.95 -20.54
C ALA A 179 -27.03 -3.44 -21.84
N LEU A 180 -28.17 -4.12 -21.71
CA LEU A 180 -29.04 -4.45 -22.83
C LEU A 180 -30.29 -3.56 -22.82
N ARG A 181 -30.62 -3.02 -23.99
CA ARG A 181 -31.87 -2.33 -24.28
C ARG A 181 -32.79 -3.30 -25.02
N PHE A 182 -34.00 -3.44 -24.53
CA PHE A 182 -35.03 -4.36 -25.01
C PHE A 182 -36.18 -3.54 -25.60
N ASP A 183 -36.75 -4.03 -26.69
CA ASP A 183 -38.02 -3.58 -27.23
C ASP A 183 -38.92 -4.76 -27.67
N GLU A 184 -40.14 -4.45 -28.14
CA GLU A 184 -41.12 -5.35 -28.80
C GLU A 184 -41.19 -6.83 -28.38
N ASN A 185 -40.23 -7.67 -28.79
CA ASN A 185 -40.18 -9.12 -28.54
C ASN A 185 -38.79 -9.60 -28.11
N ASP A 186 -37.96 -8.68 -27.62
CA ASP A 186 -36.58 -8.93 -27.24
C ASP A 186 -36.46 -9.68 -25.91
N TYR A 187 -35.49 -10.60 -25.83
CA TYR A 187 -35.20 -11.28 -24.58
C TYR A 187 -33.82 -11.93 -24.53
N VAL A 188 -33.39 -12.23 -23.32
CA VAL A 188 -32.30 -13.17 -23.05
C VAL A 188 -32.89 -14.51 -22.64
N ASN A 189 -32.46 -15.59 -23.28
CA ASN A 189 -32.73 -16.96 -22.84
C ASN A 189 -31.60 -17.45 -21.95
N CYS A 190 -31.85 -17.57 -20.65
CA CYS A 190 -30.89 -18.01 -19.64
C CYS A 190 -30.89 -19.53 -19.41
N GLY A 191 -31.66 -20.29 -20.20
CA GLY A 191 -31.76 -21.74 -20.05
C GLY A 191 -32.59 -22.18 -18.85
N ASN A 192 -32.39 -23.42 -18.43
CA ASN A 192 -33.22 -24.11 -17.45
C ASN A 192 -32.46 -25.10 -16.60
N ASP A 193 -31.22 -24.74 -16.26
CA ASP A 193 -30.37 -25.62 -15.48
C ASP A 193 -30.88 -25.85 -14.06
N ALA A 194 -30.42 -26.96 -13.48
CA ALA A 194 -30.69 -27.39 -12.10
C ALA A 194 -30.58 -26.26 -11.07
N SER A 195 -29.59 -25.38 -11.25
CA SER A 195 -29.24 -24.25 -10.39
C SER A 195 -30.32 -23.16 -10.36
N LEU A 196 -31.10 -23.02 -11.43
CA LEU A 196 -32.19 -22.07 -11.55
C LEU A 196 -33.51 -22.62 -11.00
N TYR A 197 -33.60 -23.93 -10.73
CA TYR A 197 -34.72 -24.53 -10.00
C TYR A 197 -34.57 -24.38 -8.50
N ILE A 198 -34.70 -23.15 -8.01
CA ILE A 198 -34.74 -22.86 -6.58
C ILE A 198 -36.01 -23.53 -5.99
N LYS A 199 -35.96 -24.07 -4.77
CA LYS A 199 -37.11 -24.69 -4.07
C LYS A 199 -37.39 -24.10 -2.68
N GLY A 200 -36.55 -23.15 -2.27
CA GLY A 200 -36.63 -22.46 -0.99
C GLY A 200 -36.72 -20.95 -1.21
N PRO A 201 -36.30 -20.14 -0.22
CA PRO A 201 -36.29 -18.69 -0.36
C PRO A 201 -35.55 -18.23 -1.62
N ILE A 202 -36.00 -17.12 -2.21
CA ILE A 202 -35.44 -16.57 -3.45
C ILE A 202 -35.38 -15.05 -3.36
N ALA A 203 -34.36 -14.47 -3.98
CA ALA A 203 -34.32 -13.05 -4.29
C ALA A 203 -33.95 -12.82 -5.74
N VAL A 204 -34.44 -11.71 -6.27
CA VAL A 204 -34.28 -11.31 -7.66
C VAL A 204 -33.99 -9.84 -7.66
N GLU A 205 -32.92 -9.41 -8.33
CA GLU A 205 -32.64 -7.99 -8.51
C GLU A 205 -32.35 -7.61 -9.96
N ALA A 206 -32.58 -6.34 -10.25
CA ALA A 206 -32.13 -5.70 -11.47
C ALA A 206 -31.98 -4.19 -11.27
N TRP A 207 -31.10 -3.58 -12.06
CA TRP A 207 -31.22 -2.17 -12.40
C TRP A 207 -32.05 -2.04 -13.68
N ILE A 208 -33.05 -1.17 -13.67
CA ILE A 208 -33.98 -0.96 -14.79
C ILE A 208 -34.07 0.52 -15.16
N TYR A 209 -34.22 0.80 -16.45
CA TYR A 209 -34.53 2.11 -17.01
C TYR A 209 -35.72 1.95 -17.98
N PRO A 210 -36.96 2.06 -17.49
CA PRO A 210 -38.15 1.87 -18.33
C PRO A 210 -38.27 3.01 -19.34
N GLU A 211 -38.50 2.73 -20.63
CA GLU A 211 -38.71 3.77 -21.65
C GLU A 211 -40.19 3.96 -21.99
N SER A 212 -41.01 2.94 -21.75
CA SER A 212 -42.47 3.01 -21.82
C SER A 212 -43.14 2.29 -20.66
N SER A 213 -44.46 2.48 -20.51
CA SER A 213 -45.28 1.72 -19.57
C SER A 213 -45.48 0.30 -20.11
N GLY A 214 -44.81 -0.71 -19.54
CA GLY A 214 -44.82 -2.08 -20.06
C GLY A 214 -44.26 -3.13 -19.09
N ARG A 215 -44.63 -4.41 -19.26
CA ARG A 215 -44.41 -5.50 -18.29
C ARG A 215 -43.25 -6.45 -18.66
N LEU A 216 -42.49 -6.81 -17.61
CA LEU A 216 -41.98 -8.16 -17.23
C LEU A 216 -40.52 -8.61 -17.47
N MET A 217 -40.04 -9.31 -16.42
CA MET A 217 -38.87 -10.17 -16.30
C MET A 217 -39.31 -11.48 -15.60
N PHE A 218 -38.90 -12.65 -16.10
CA PHE A 218 -39.42 -13.95 -15.65
C PHE A 218 -38.37 -14.86 -15.04
N ILE A 219 -38.72 -15.49 -13.92
CA ILE A 219 -37.84 -16.42 -13.22
C ILE A 219 -38.60 -17.71 -12.91
N GLN A 220 -38.10 -18.78 -13.49
CA GLN A 220 -38.60 -20.11 -13.22
C GLN A 220 -38.19 -20.56 -11.82
N HIS A 221 -39.13 -21.14 -11.05
CA HIS A 221 -38.89 -21.77 -9.75
C HIS A 221 -39.70 -23.08 -9.68
N ALA A 222 -39.31 -24.08 -10.46
CA ALA A 222 -40.23 -25.19 -10.73
C ALA A 222 -40.78 -25.87 -9.46
N PRO A 223 -42.09 -26.18 -9.44
CA PRO A 223 -43.11 -25.98 -10.48
C PRO A 223 -43.88 -24.64 -10.36
N ASN A 224 -43.53 -23.75 -9.43
CA ASN A 224 -44.05 -22.38 -9.42
C ASN A 224 -43.26 -21.52 -10.43
N ILE A 225 -43.86 -20.46 -10.96
CA ILE A 225 -43.08 -19.48 -11.73
C ILE A 225 -43.26 -18.17 -11.02
N TYR A 226 -42.14 -17.58 -10.59
CA TYR A 226 -42.15 -16.24 -10.06
C TYR A 226 -41.88 -15.27 -11.20
N SER A 227 -42.44 -14.07 -11.10
CA SER A 227 -42.15 -13.06 -12.09
C SER A 227 -42.07 -11.70 -11.45
N PHE A 228 -41.14 -10.91 -11.98
CA PHE A 228 -40.88 -9.56 -11.56
C PHE A 228 -41.40 -8.62 -12.64
N VAL A 229 -42.40 -7.81 -12.29
CA VAL A 229 -43.26 -7.11 -13.25
C VAL A 229 -43.25 -5.63 -12.95
N ILE A 230 -43.04 -4.78 -13.96
CA ILE A 230 -43.51 -3.39 -13.93
C ILE A 230 -44.90 -3.38 -14.54
N ARG A 231 -45.93 -3.06 -13.76
CA ARG A 231 -47.31 -3.10 -14.20
C ARG A 231 -47.64 -1.90 -15.11
N PRO A 232 -48.75 -1.94 -15.88
CA PRO A 232 -49.17 -0.81 -16.72
C PRO A 232 -49.43 0.49 -15.94
N ASP A 233 -49.73 0.38 -14.64
CA ASP A 233 -49.85 1.50 -13.72
C ASP A 233 -48.53 1.83 -13.01
N ASN A 234 -47.39 1.45 -13.59
CA ASN A 234 -46.03 1.75 -13.09
C ASN A 234 -45.72 1.23 -11.68
N ALA A 235 -46.51 0.29 -11.17
CA ALA A 235 -46.23 -0.43 -9.93
C ALA A 235 -45.26 -1.58 -10.17
N VAL A 236 -44.30 -1.79 -9.27
CA VAL A 236 -43.40 -2.93 -9.31
C VAL A 236 -44.04 -4.09 -8.54
N SER A 237 -44.01 -5.30 -9.09
CA SER A 237 -44.68 -6.48 -8.53
C SER A 237 -43.81 -7.72 -8.59
N PHE A 238 -43.81 -8.48 -7.49
CA PHE A 238 -43.32 -9.85 -7.43
C PHE A 238 -44.52 -10.78 -7.27
N GLN A 239 -44.72 -11.69 -8.21
CA GLN A 239 -45.95 -12.50 -8.31
C GLN A 239 -45.64 -13.98 -8.58
N ASP A 240 -46.50 -14.86 -8.08
CA ASP A 240 -46.51 -16.30 -8.42
C ASP A 240 -47.50 -16.61 -9.55
N THR A 241 -47.44 -17.85 -10.05
CA THR A 241 -48.32 -18.35 -11.12
C THR A 241 -49.76 -18.60 -10.71
N ASN A 242 -50.06 -18.62 -9.41
CA ASN A 242 -51.39 -18.85 -8.86
C ASN A 242 -52.19 -17.54 -8.73
N GLY A 243 -51.56 -16.41 -9.07
CA GLY A 243 -52.18 -15.08 -9.07
C GLY A 243 -51.93 -14.28 -7.80
N HIS A 244 -51.11 -14.79 -6.87
CA HIS A 244 -50.70 -14.02 -5.70
C HIS A 244 -49.55 -13.10 -6.06
N ALA A 245 -49.59 -11.89 -5.51
CA ALA A 245 -48.61 -10.87 -5.80
C ALA A 245 -48.48 -9.91 -4.63
N VAL A 246 -47.23 -9.52 -4.36
CA VAL A 246 -46.91 -8.30 -3.62
C VAL A 246 -46.49 -7.23 -4.62
N TYR A 247 -46.95 -6.00 -4.42
CA TYR A 247 -46.64 -4.90 -5.32
C TYR A 247 -46.62 -3.54 -4.61
N THR A 248 -45.97 -2.58 -5.24
CA THR A 248 -45.89 -1.17 -4.80
C THR A 248 -47.18 -0.42 -5.12
N LEU A 249 -47.31 0.82 -4.66
CA LEU A 249 -48.35 1.70 -5.20
C LEU A 249 -48.13 1.96 -6.71
N SER A 250 -49.18 2.43 -7.39
CA SER A 250 -49.09 2.90 -8.78
C SER A 250 -48.12 4.08 -8.87
N ASP A 251 -47.47 4.24 -10.03
CA ASP A 251 -46.49 5.29 -10.33
C ASP A 251 -45.24 5.31 -9.42
N GLU A 252 -44.88 4.16 -8.82
CA GLU A 252 -43.64 4.02 -8.04
C GLU A 252 -42.39 4.16 -8.92
N VAL A 253 -42.43 3.65 -10.16
CA VAL A 253 -41.34 3.81 -11.13
C VAL A 253 -41.77 4.63 -12.34
N ALA A 254 -41.08 5.73 -12.62
CA ALA A 254 -41.32 6.55 -13.79
C ALA A 254 -40.48 6.09 -15.00
N THR A 255 -40.96 6.38 -16.21
CA THR A 255 -40.16 6.21 -17.42
C THR A 255 -38.94 7.14 -17.41
N ASN A 256 -37.89 6.74 -18.14
CA ASN A 256 -36.66 7.50 -18.35
C ASN A 256 -35.86 7.78 -17.07
N THR A 257 -35.97 6.89 -16.07
CA THR A 257 -35.26 6.98 -14.79
C THR A 257 -34.73 5.61 -14.36
N TRP A 258 -33.50 5.57 -13.83
CA TRP A 258 -32.93 4.34 -13.28
C TRP A 258 -33.55 4.00 -11.93
N TYR A 259 -33.96 2.75 -11.76
CA TYR A 259 -34.39 2.17 -10.49
C TYR A 259 -33.64 0.87 -10.22
N HIS A 260 -33.24 0.68 -8.96
CA HIS A 260 -32.86 -0.64 -8.46
C HIS A 260 -34.11 -1.29 -7.89
N VAL A 261 -34.43 -2.49 -8.36
CA VAL A 261 -35.66 -3.18 -8.00
C VAL A 261 -35.32 -4.59 -7.53
N VAL A 262 -35.87 -4.97 -6.38
CA VAL A 262 -35.63 -6.29 -5.78
C VAL A 262 -36.93 -6.94 -5.35
N GLY A 263 -37.13 -8.21 -5.69
CA GLY A 263 -38.20 -9.04 -5.14
C GLY A 263 -37.59 -10.10 -4.24
N ILE A 264 -38.11 -10.26 -3.02
CA ILE A 264 -37.71 -11.34 -2.11
C ILE A 264 -38.92 -12.20 -1.75
N PHE A 265 -38.66 -13.49 -1.56
CA PHE A 265 -39.61 -14.46 -1.07
C PHE A 265 -38.91 -15.40 -0.08
N HIS A 266 -39.48 -15.55 1.11
CA HIS A 266 -39.01 -16.39 2.20
C HIS A 266 -39.69 -17.76 2.24
N GLY A 267 -40.70 -17.99 1.39
CA GLY A 267 -41.40 -19.27 1.34
C GLY A 267 -40.58 -20.37 0.68
N ILE A 268 -41.12 -21.57 0.75
CA ILE A 268 -40.59 -22.77 0.11
C ILE A 268 -41.52 -23.24 -1.01
N TYR A 269 -41.09 -24.28 -1.71
CA TYR A 269 -41.90 -24.93 -2.72
C TYR A 269 -43.34 -25.24 -2.22
N GLY A 270 -44.32 -24.69 -2.94
CA GLY A 270 -45.76 -24.86 -2.65
C GLY A 270 -46.39 -23.70 -1.88
N ASP A 271 -45.59 -22.81 -1.29
CA ASP A 271 -46.10 -21.63 -0.58
C ASP A 271 -46.61 -20.57 -1.56
N GLU A 272 -47.71 -19.91 -1.17
CA GLU A 272 -48.28 -18.76 -1.87
C GLU A 272 -47.52 -17.48 -1.51
N VAL A 273 -47.45 -16.53 -2.45
CA VAL A 273 -46.91 -15.18 -2.18
C VAL A 273 -47.87 -14.40 -1.28
N THR A 274 -47.42 -14.04 -0.07
CA THR A 274 -48.18 -13.21 0.89
C THR A 274 -47.33 -12.05 1.39
N LEU A 275 -47.94 -11.09 2.12
CA LEU A 275 -47.18 -9.99 2.75
C LEU A 275 -46.26 -10.46 3.87
N ASP A 276 -46.52 -11.64 4.44
CA ASP A 276 -45.71 -12.20 5.53
C ASP A 276 -44.41 -12.83 5.02
N ASN A 277 -44.42 -13.34 3.78
CA ASN A 277 -43.29 -14.08 3.21
C ASN A 277 -42.71 -13.46 1.94
N ALA A 278 -43.25 -12.37 1.41
CA ALA A 278 -42.73 -11.71 0.22
C ALA A 278 -42.67 -10.18 0.36
N LYS A 279 -41.67 -9.55 -0.27
CA LYS A 279 -41.54 -8.10 -0.34
C LYS A 279 -40.95 -7.65 -1.67
N VAL A 280 -41.29 -6.43 -2.07
CA VAL A 280 -40.61 -5.71 -3.16
C VAL A 280 -39.81 -4.57 -2.55
N PHE A 281 -38.68 -4.22 -3.15
CA PHE A 281 -37.88 -3.06 -2.80
C PHE A 281 -37.65 -2.22 -4.06
N VAL A 282 -37.68 -0.90 -3.88
CA VAL A 282 -37.32 0.06 -4.91
C VAL A 282 -36.29 1.01 -4.31
N ASN A 283 -35.13 1.13 -4.96
CA ASN A 283 -34.02 1.97 -4.53
C ASN A 283 -33.61 1.73 -3.06
N GLY A 284 -33.48 0.46 -2.68
CA GLY A 284 -33.12 0.07 -1.31
C GLY A 284 -34.26 0.13 -0.28
N ILE A 285 -35.43 0.67 -0.63
CA ILE A 285 -36.54 0.89 0.31
C ILE A 285 -37.60 -0.20 0.11
N SER A 286 -38.03 -0.85 1.19
CA SER A 286 -39.13 -1.83 1.17
C SER A 286 -40.44 -1.17 0.73
N LYS A 287 -41.09 -1.74 -0.28
CA LYS A 287 -42.37 -1.32 -0.86
C LYS A 287 -43.27 -2.55 -0.98
N GLY A 288 -44.38 -2.60 -0.25
CA GLY A 288 -45.28 -3.75 -0.35
C GLY A 288 -46.22 -3.85 0.83
N ASP A 289 -47.38 -3.21 0.71
CA ASP A 289 -48.49 -3.28 1.67
C ASP A 289 -49.78 -3.84 1.01
N HIS A 290 -49.69 -4.33 -0.23
CA HIS A 290 -50.85 -4.69 -1.03
C HIS A 290 -50.76 -6.11 -1.59
N ILE A 291 -51.77 -6.93 -1.29
CA ILE A 291 -52.03 -8.22 -1.93
C ILE A 291 -53.32 -8.10 -2.72
N LYS A 292 -53.24 -8.28 -4.03
CA LYS A 292 -54.35 -8.77 -4.88
C LYS A 292 -53.96 -8.80 -6.35
N PHE A 293 -54.13 -9.97 -6.96
CA PHE A 293 -54.79 -10.08 -8.27
C PHE A 293 -55.79 -11.23 -8.17
N GLY A 294 -57.04 -11.03 -8.57
CA GLY A 294 -58.02 -12.12 -8.59
C GLY A 294 -57.49 -13.24 -9.46
N VAL A 295 -57.57 -14.50 -8.99
CA VAL A 295 -57.09 -15.70 -9.69
C VAL A 295 -57.41 -15.58 -11.17
N PRO A 296 -56.43 -15.32 -12.05
CA PRO A 296 -56.68 -15.49 -13.46
C PRO A 296 -56.92 -16.98 -13.64
N THR A 297 -58.04 -17.37 -14.24
CA THR A 297 -58.24 -18.72 -14.78
C THR A 297 -57.29 -18.97 -15.97
N ARG A 298 -56.02 -18.56 -15.87
CA ARG A 298 -54.94 -18.95 -16.77
C ARG A 298 -54.45 -20.32 -16.32
N THR A 299 -55.02 -21.35 -16.91
CA THR A 299 -54.35 -22.66 -16.96
C THR A 299 -53.12 -22.47 -17.85
N TRP A 300 -51.97 -22.24 -17.25
CA TRP A 300 -50.70 -22.17 -17.98
C TRP A 300 -50.40 -23.57 -18.52
N SER A 301 -50.24 -23.70 -19.84
CA SER A 301 -49.95 -25.00 -20.46
C SER A 301 -48.58 -25.50 -19.98
N PRO A 302 -48.51 -26.74 -19.42
CA PRO A 302 -47.23 -27.39 -19.13
C PRO A 302 -46.33 -27.36 -20.37
N GLY A 303 -45.07 -26.93 -20.22
CA GLY A 303 -44.10 -26.84 -21.32
C GLY A 303 -43.84 -25.43 -21.90
N THR A 304 -44.63 -24.40 -21.54
CA THR A 304 -44.43 -23.04 -22.11
C THR A 304 -43.35 -22.22 -21.37
N PHE A 305 -42.97 -22.63 -20.16
CA PHE A 305 -42.13 -21.84 -19.23
C PHE A 305 -41.04 -22.69 -18.59
N GLU A 306 -40.42 -23.53 -19.41
CA GLU A 306 -39.37 -24.42 -18.95
C GLU A 306 -38.02 -23.74 -18.81
N LYS A 307 -37.90 -22.40 -18.92
CA LYS A 307 -36.64 -21.65 -18.91
C LYS A 307 -36.76 -20.28 -18.23
N VAL A 308 -35.65 -19.78 -17.69
CA VAL A 308 -35.49 -18.39 -17.21
C VAL A 308 -35.26 -17.47 -18.41
N THR A 309 -35.95 -16.33 -18.40
CA THR A 309 -35.89 -15.34 -19.49
C THR A 309 -35.93 -13.92 -18.97
N ILE A 310 -35.05 -13.07 -19.50
CA ILE A 310 -34.95 -11.65 -19.15
C ILE A 310 -35.57 -10.86 -20.30
N GLY A 311 -36.54 -9.99 -20.04
CA GLY A 311 -37.16 -9.10 -21.04
C GLY A 311 -38.48 -9.58 -21.67
N TYR A 312 -38.87 -10.86 -21.60
CA TYR A 312 -40.09 -11.35 -22.28
C TYR A 312 -40.77 -12.58 -21.66
N ILE A 313 -42.11 -12.53 -21.55
CA ILE A 313 -43.03 -13.56 -22.10
C ILE A 313 -44.33 -12.88 -22.57
N LYS A 314 -44.65 -12.91 -23.87
CA LYS A 314 -45.91 -12.41 -24.50
C LYS A 314 -46.23 -10.91 -24.35
N GLN A 315 -45.63 -10.19 -23.39
CA GLN A 315 -45.60 -8.74 -23.21
C GLN A 315 -44.14 -8.43 -22.83
N SER A 316 -43.47 -7.61 -23.63
CA SER A 316 -42.03 -7.36 -23.47
C SER A 316 -41.76 -6.14 -22.63
N PHE A 317 -40.63 -6.17 -21.92
CA PHE A 317 -40.06 -4.98 -21.32
C PHE A 317 -39.52 -4.07 -22.43
N ASP A 318 -39.80 -2.78 -22.30
CA ASP A 318 -39.34 -1.74 -23.21
C ASP A 318 -38.49 -0.75 -22.41
N GLY A 319 -37.18 -0.85 -22.58
CA GLY A 319 -36.19 -0.08 -21.82
C GLY A 319 -34.87 -0.81 -21.63
N ILE A 320 -34.07 -0.35 -20.67
CA ILE A 320 -32.72 -0.87 -20.41
C ILE A 320 -32.71 -1.70 -19.11
N ILE A 321 -32.08 -2.87 -19.15
CA ILE A 321 -31.82 -3.71 -17.96
C ILE A 321 -30.31 -3.85 -17.80
N ASP A 322 -29.86 -3.71 -16.55
CA ASP A 322 -28.47 -3.88 -16.14
C ASP A 322 -28.41 -4.72 -14.84
N GLU A 323 -27.27 -5.38 -14.59
CA GLU A 323 -26.97 -6.05 -13.32
C GLU A 323 -28.08 -7.02 -12.83
N PHE A 324 -28.56 -7.91 -13.69
CA PHE A 324 -29.65 -8.83 -13.34
C PHE A 324 -29.13 -10.04 -12.56
N ARG A 325 -29.72 -10.33 -11.39
CA ARG A 325 -29.30 -11.46 -10.54
C ARG A 325 -30.45 -12.25 -9.93
N ILE A 326 -30.16 -13.52 -9.67
CA ILE A 326 -31.03 -14.46 -8.97
C ILE A 326 -30.25 -15.08 -7.80
N TYR A 327 -30.85 -15.08 -6.62
CA TYR A 327 -30.31 -15.68 -5.40
C TYR A 327 -31.19 -16.84 -4.95
N ASN A 328 -30.58 -17.93 -4.50
CA ASN A 328 -31.24 -19.10 -3.90
C ASN A 328 -31.58 -18.92 -2.41
N ARG A 329 -31.67 -17.65 -1.98
CA ARG A 329 -32.15 -17.24 -0.67
C ARG A 329 -32.79 -15.85 -0.76
N ALA A 330 -33.57 -15.48 0.24
CA ALA A 330 -33.99 -14.10 0.42
C ALA A 330 -32.80 -13.24 0.87
N LEU A 331 -32.68 -12.03 0.31
CA LEU A 331 -31.72 -11.01 0.75
C LEU A 331 -32.25 -10.25 1.97
N SER A 332 -31.34 -9.79 2.84
CA SER A 332 -31.70 -8.89 3.93
C SER A 332 -31.90 -7.44 3.43
N PRO A 333 -32.67 -6.61 4.14
CA PRO A 333 -32.80 -5.18 3.79
C PRO A 333 -31.46 -4.44 3.73
N GLU A 334 -30.49 -4.80 4.56
CA GLU A 334 -29.15 -4.20 4.58
C GLU A 334 -28.34 -4.61 3.34
N GLU A 335 -28.44 -5.88 2.92
CA GLU A 335 -27.81 -6.35 1.68
C GLU A 335 -28.37 -5.61 0.46
N ILE A 336 -29.69 -5.44 0.41
CA ILE A 336 -30.38 -4.72 -0.65
C ILE A 336 -29.98 -3.24 -0.67
N SER A 337 -29.90 -2.60 0.51
CA SER A 337 -29.43 -1.22 0.65
C SER A 337 -27.99 -1.06 0.18
N ASP A 338 -27.11 -2.01 0.51
CA ASP A 338 -25.71 -1.96 0.09
C ASP A 338 -25.57 -2.15 -1.42
N LEU A 339 -26.34 -3.05 -2.04
CA LEU A 339 -26.39 -3.24 -3.50
C LEU A 339 -26.96 -2.03 -4.24
N TYR A 340 -27.95 -1.33 -3.66
CA TYR A 340 -28.49 -0.09 -4.24
C TYR A 340 -27.46 1.06 -4.22
N ASN A 341 -26.77 1.24 -3.09
CA ASN A 341 -25.86 2.36 -2.90
C ASN A 341 -24.47 2.15 -3.55
N ASN A 342 -24.17 0.92 -3.98
CA ASN A 342 -22.86 0.52 -4.49
C ASN A 342 -23.02 -0.38 -5.72
N HIS A 343 -21.96 -1.11 -6.10
CA HIS A 343 -21.97 -2.08 -7.20
C HIS A 343 -21.74 -3.49 -6.66
N GLY A 344 -22.57 -4.44 -7.11
CA GLY A 344 -22.38 -5.86 -6.84
C GLY A 344 -21.45 -6.48 -7.87
N TYR A 345 -20.23 -6.83 -7.48
CA TYR A 345 -19.29 -7.50 -8.37
C TYR A 345 -19.39 -9.03 -8.23
N THR A 346 -19.45 -9.74 -9.36
CA THR A 346 -19.47 -11.20 -9.44
C THR A 346 -18.41 -11.70 -10.41
N THR A 347 -17.79 -12.84 -10.09
CA THR A 347 -16.71 -13.44 -10.88
C THR A 347 -16.77 -14.96 -10.75
N THR A 348 -16.45 -15.67 -11.84
CA THR A 348 -16.39 -17.13 -11.85
C THR A 348 -15.26 -17.68 -10.97
N ASN A 349 -14.28 -16.84 -10.58
CA ASN A 349 -13.21 -17.19 -9.66
C ASN A 349 -13.67 -17.23 -8.19
N TYR A 350 -14.85 -16.69 -7.88
CA TYR A 350 -15.45 -16.70 -6.55
C TYR A 350 -16.96 -17.02 -6.64
N PRO A 351 -17.29 -18.25 -7.04
CA PRO A 351 -18.65 -18.63 -7.41
C PRO A 351 -19.62 -18.57 -6.23
N GLY A 352 -20.89 -18.27 -6.52
CA GLY A 352 -21.96 -18.23 -5.53
C GLY A 352 -21.95 -16.99 -4.62
N LYS A 353 -21.10 -15.99 -4.92
CA LYS A 353 -20.86 -14.82 -4.08
C LYS A 353 -20.92 -13.52 -4.89
N VAL A 354 -21.46 -12.47 -4.28
CA VAL A 354 -21.43 -11.08 -4.77
C VAL A 354 -20.61 -10.24 -3.81
N LEU A 355 -19.64 -9.50 -4.35
CA LEU A 355 -18.76 -8.62 -3.60
C LEU A 355 -19.20 -7.17 -3.81
N VAL A 356 -19.71 -6.54 -2.75
CA VAL A 356 -20.16 -5.15 -2.83
C VAL A 356 -18.96 -4.21 -2.78
N ARG A 357 -18.81 -3.39 -3.82
CA ARG A 357 -17.73 -2.39 -3.97
C ARG A 357 -18.27 -1.03 -4.35
N LYS A 358 -17.53 0.03 -4.01
CA LYS A 358 -17.85 1.37 -4.52
C LYS A 358 -17.67 1.42 -6.04
N PHE A 359 -18.47 2.27 -6.69
CA PHE A 359 -18.43 2.48 -8.13
C PHE A 359 -18.49 3.96 -8.47
N ILE A 360 -17.77 4.34 -9.53
CA ILE A 360 -17.91 5.62 -10.20
C ILE A 360 -17.81 5.44 -11.71
N SER A 361 -18.57 6.22 -12.47
CA SER A 361 -18.68 6.07 -13.92
C SER A 361 -17.36 6.29 -14.68
N SER A 362 -16.42 7.02 -14.08
CA SER A 362 -15.06 7.19 -14.60
C SER A 362 -14.08 6.57 -13.61
N GLU A 363 -13.91 5.26 -13.71
CA GLU A 363 -13.08 4.46 -12.81
C GLU A 363 -11.60 4.95 -12.78
N PRO A 364 -10.92 4.80 -11.63
CA PRO A 364 -9.49 5.10 -11.55
C PRO A 364 -8.66 4.28 -12.54
N THR A 365 -7.63 4.90 -13.11
CA THR A 365 -6.69 4.23 -14.03
C THR A 365 -5.36 3.95 -13.34
N LEU A 366 -4.76 2.80 -13.65
CA LEU A 366 -3.50 2.37 -13.09
C LEU A 366 -2.33 2.59 -14.06
N THR A 367 -1.19 3.02 -13.51
CA THR A 367 0.10 2.98 -14.19
C THR A 367 1.14 2.36 -13.29
N PHE A 368 1.99 1.52 -13.85
CA PHE A 368 2.98 0.74 -13.11
C PHE A 368 4.41 1.25 -13.42
N SER A 369 5.25 1.31 -12.39
CA SER A 369 6.68 1.57 -12.56
C SER A 369 7.42 0.34 -13.11
N ALA A 370 8.72 0.50 -13.37
CA ALA A 370 9.63 -0.65 -13.42
C ALA A 370 9.60 -1.44 -12.11
N GLU A 371 10.02 -2.69 -12.17
CA GLU A 371 10.36 -3.48 -10.99
C GLU A 371 11.63 -2.94 -10.33
N TYR A 372 11.58 -2.85 -9.01
CA TYR A 372 12.72 -2.50 -8.18
C TYR A 372 13.07 -3.70 -7.30
N THR A 373 14.35 -3.91 -7.06
CA THR A 373 14.81 -4.83 -6.02
C THR A 373 14.71 -4.11 -4.67
N THR A 374 14.20 -4.79 -3.65
CA THR A 374 14.35 -4.37 -2.25
C THR A 374 15.78 -4.65 -1.77
N ALA A 375 16.47 -5.60 -2.40
CA ALA A 375 17.92 -5.65 -2.34
C ALA A 375 18.41 -4.30 -2.83
N LYS A 376 19.16 -3.58 -1.98
CA LYS A 376 19.89 -2.37 -2.37
C LYS A 376 20.48 -2.62 -3.75
N PRO A 377 20.08 -1.88 -4.81
CA PRO A 377 21.04 -1.61 -5.85
C PRO A 377 22.15 -0.91 -5.10
N ILE A 378 23.31 -1.55 -4.93
CA ILE A 378 24.54 -0.78 -4.78
C ILE A 378 24.63 -0.05 -6.13
N PRO A 379 24.36 1.27 -6.19
CA PRO A 379 24.63 1.99 -7.41
C PRO A 379 26.12 1.82 -7.64
N THR A 380 26.50 1.47 -8.87
CA THR A 380 27.90 1.37 -9.30
C THR A 380 28.53 2.77 -9.42
N ALA A 381 28.33 3.62 -8.42
CA ALA A 381 29.36 4.55 -8.00
C ALA A 381 30.37 3.71 -7.21
N THR A 382 31.66 3.93 -7.42
CA THR A 382 32.69 3.44 -6.51
C THR A 382 32.20 3.70 -5.08
N PRO A 383 32.11 2.69 -4.19
CA PRO A 383 31.70 2.92 -2.82
C PRO A 383 32.53 4.09 -2.25
N PRO A 384 31.92 5.03 -1.51
CA PRO A 384 32.70 5.94 -0.69
C PRO A 384 33.66 5.07 0.13
N THR A 385 34.97 5.22 -0.08
CA THR A 385 35.93 4.45 0.68
C THR A 385 35.88 4.96 2.10
N VAL A 386 35.35 4.15 3.03
CA VAL A 386 35.57 4.38 4.46
C VAL A 386 37.06 4.56 4.65
N PRO A 387 37.55 5.64 5.27
CA PRO A 387 38.97 5.93 5.32
C PRO A 387 39.78 4.70 5.73
N GLU A 388 40.69 4.28 4.85
CA GLU A 388 41.53 3.10 5.07
C GLU A 388 42.90 3.51 5.61
N GLY A 389 43.42 2.77 6.59
CA GLY A 389 44.70 3.07 7.23
C GLY A 389 44.56 3.75 8.59
N LYS A 390 45.55 4.58 8.96
CA LYS A 390 45.55 5.31 10.24
C LYS A 390 44.78 6.64 10.08
N ILE A 391 43.66 6.78 10.77
CA ILE A 391 42.81 7.98 10.73
C ILE A 391 43.20 8.92 11.86
N LYS A 392 43.86 10.04 11.58
CA LYS A 392 44.06 11.13 12.56
C LYS A 392 43.05 12.22 12.23
N ALA A 393 42.03 12.38 13.06
CA ALA A 393 40.96 13.33 12.80
C ALA A 393 40.86 14.45 13.83
N VAL A 394 40.19 15.55 13.46
CA VAL A 394 39.78 16.62 14.39
C VAL A 394 38.34 17.07 14.15
N TRP A 395 37.65 17.44 15.23
CA TRP A 395 36.44 18.24 15.13
C TRP A 395 36.77 19.71 14.96
N LEU A 396 36.19 20.34 13.93
CA LEU A 396 36.37 21.76 13.63
C LEU A 396 35.04 22.49 13.73
N TYR A 397 34.92 23.34 14.75
CA TYR A 397 33.79 24.25 14.94
C TYR A 397 34.16 25.65 14.43
N ASN A 398 33.31 26.25 13.60
CA ASN A 398 33.51 27.58 13.01
C ASN A 398 34.81 27.69 12.17
N PRO A 399 34.90 27.05 10.99
CA PRO A 399 36.09 27.10 10.14
C PRO A 399 36.48 28.54 9.75
N ASP A 400 35.51 29.45 9.64
CA ASP A 400 35.73 30.85 9.25
C ASP A 400 36.59 31.66 10.24
N LYS A 401 36.82 31.14 11.44
CA LYS A 401 37.71 31.78 12.42
C LYS A 401 39.20 31.59 12.09
N TYR A 402 39.52 30.69 11.17
CA TYR A 402 40.88 30.32 10.84
C TYR A 402 41.21 30.75 9.40
N ASP A 403 42.45 31.21 9.20
CA ASP A 403 42.97 31.31 7.84
C ASP A 403 43.12 29.90 7.27
N THR A 404 42.40 29.58 6.19
CA THR A 404 42.35 28.23 5.62
C THR A 404 43.73 27.71 5.25
N SER A 405 44.62 28.55 4.72
CA SER A 405 45.97 28.13 4.30
C SER A 405 46.85 27.76 5.49
N THR A 406 46.77 28.56 6.56
CA THR A 406 47.49 28.32 7.81
C THR A 406 46.98 27.03 8.46
N LEU A 407 45.65 26.89 8.59
CA LEU A 407 45.04 25.69 9.15
C LEU A 407 45.43 24.42 8.38
N MET A 408 45.43 24.43 7.04
CA MET A 408 45.88 23.27 6.27
C MET A 408 47.36 22.93 6.49
N THR A 409 48.21 23.94 6.66
CA THR A 409 49.63 23.75 6.99
C THR A 409 49.79 23.08 8.34
N ASP A 410 49.00 23.51 9.31
CA ASP A 410 49.01 22.94 10.64
C ASP A 410 48.52 21.49 10.59
N LEU A 411 47.33 21.24 10.02
CA LEU A 411 46.74 19.88 9.93
C LEU A 411 47.73 18.89 9.33
N LYS A 412 48.39 19.27 8.24
CA LYS A 412 49.42 18.47 7.58
C LYS A 412 50.63 18.22 8.47
N SER A 413 51.10 19.24 9.19
CA SER A 413 52.26 19.12 10.10
C SER A 413 51.98 18.14 11.24
N ALA A 414 50.73 18.09 11.72
CA ALA A 414 50.27 17.13 12.72
C ALA A 414 49.87 15.75 12.15
N GLY A 415 49.94 15.58 10.82
CA GLY A 415 49.53 14.35 10.14
C GLY A 415 48.02 14.05 10.26
N ILE A 416 47.19 15.08 10.44
CA ILE A 416 45.72 14.96 10.45
C ILE A 416 45.25 14.81 9.00
N ASN A 417 44.46 13.79 8.74
CA ASN A 417 43.94 13.43 7.42
C ASN A 417 42.41 13.46 7.34
N THR A 418 41.70 13.76 8.43
CA THR A 418 40.23 13.84 8.44
C THR A 418 39.75 15.01 9.30
N VAL A 419 38.71 15.72 8.86
CA VAL A 419 38.04 16.79 9.60
C VAL A 419 36.55 16.49 9.70
N PHE A 420 36.03 16.45 10.92
CA PHE A 420 34.60 16.48 11.20
C PHE A 420 34.19 17.95 11.35
N LEU A 421 33.56 18.50 10.30
CA LEU A 421 33.27 19.91 10.18
C LEU A 421 31.86 20.22 10.64
N SER A 422 31.69 20.99 11.72
CA SER A 422 30.38 21.54 12.11
C SER A 422 29.81 22.37 10.96
N THR A 423 28.70 21.90 10.40
CA THR A 423 28.18 22.36 9.11
C THR A 423 26.79 22.99 9.28
N ASP A 424 26.69 24.28 9.00
CA ASP A 424 25.41 24.94 8.80
C ASP A 424 24.85 24.60 7.41
N VAL A 425 23.90 23.67 7.36
CA VAL A 425 23.32 23.16 6.11
C VAL A 425 22.55 24.23 5.33
N ASP A 426 22.09 25.30 5.97
CA ASP A 426 21.42 26.41 5.28
C ASP A 426 22.42 27.33 4.57
N ASN A 427 23.68 27.32 5.01
CA ASN A 427 24.79 28.09 4.44
C ASN A 427 25.88 27.17 3.84
N ILE A 428 25.52 25.95 3.44
CA ILE A 428 26.45 24.87 3.09
C ILE A 428 27.46 25.24 1.98
N TRP A 429 27.08 26.12 1.06
CA TRP A 429 27.94 26.58 -0.04
C TRP A 429 29.13 27.43 0.43
N ASN A 430 29.09 28.00 1.63
CA ASN A 430 30.21 28.74 2.20
C ASN A 430 31.43 27.84 2.44
N TYR A 431 31.22 26.53 2.59
CA TYR A 431 32.28 25.56 2.89
C TYR A 431 32.99 25.01 1.64
N GLU A 432 32.52 25.27 0.42
CA GLU A 432 33.09 24.67 -0.81
C GLU A 432 34.59 24.98 -0.97
N ARG A 433 35.02 26.21 -0.65
CA ARG A 433 36.44 26.59 -0.69
C ARG A 433 37.26 25.86 0.37
N PHE A 434 36.70 25.65 1.56
CA PHE A 434 37.35 24.93 2.63
C PHE A 434 37.53 23.45 2.26
N VAL A 435 36.45 22.79 1.83
CA VAL A 435 36.46 21.38 1.42
C VAL A 435 37.46 21.16 0.28
N LYS A 436 37.44 22.04 -0.73
CA LYS A 436 38.41 21.99 -1.82
C LYS A 436 39.85 22.10 -1.34
N SER A 437 40.14 23.06 -0.45
CA SER A 437 41.48 23.25 0.09
C SER A 437 41.95 22.07 0.95
N ALA A 438 41.03 21.42 1.67
CA ALA A 438 41.30 20.22 2.45
C ALA A 438 41.68 19.05 1.52
N HIS A 439 40.89 18.80 0.47
CA HIS A 439 41.16 17.77 -0.53
C HIS A 439 42.51 17.97 -1.24
N GLU A 440 42.84 19.21 -1.62
CA GLU A 440 44.16 19.55 -2.21
C GLU A 440 45.34 19.24 -1.28
N ASN A 441 45.10 19.13 0.03
CA ASN A 441 46.09 18.78 1.05
C ASN A 441 45.96 17.33 1.55
N GLY A 442 45.10 16.51 0.94
CA GLY A 442 44.89 15.11 1.33
C GLY A 442 44.15 14.93 2.65
N VAL A 443 43.28 15.88 2.98
CA VAL A 443 42.43 15.86 4.18
C VAL A 443 40.98 15.63 3.75
N GLU A 444 40.37 14.58 4.27
CA GLU A 444 38.94 14.27 4.11
C GLU A 444 38.08 15.18 5.01
N VAL A 445 36.88 15.54 4.55
CA VAL A 445 35.95 16.40 5.27
C VAL A 445 34.59 15.73 5.38
N HIS A 446 34.20 15.41 6.61
CA HIS A 446 32.87 14.90 6.94
C HIS A 446 32.00 16.06 7.44
N ALA A 447 30.83 16.26 6.84
CA ALA A 447 29.85 17.22 7.31
C ALA A 447 29.25 16.73 8.63
N MET A 448 29.63 17.35 9.73
CA MET A 448 29.02 17.12 11.03
C MET A 448 27.74 17.95 11.13
N ILE A 449 26.63 17.27 11.35
CA ILE A 449 25.29 17.85 11.43
C ILE A 449 24.51 17.22 12.58
N LEU A 450 23.34 17.79 12.85
CA LEU A 450 22.41 17.32 13.89
C LEU A 450 23.00 17.41 15.32
N GLU A 451 23.89 18.36 15.55
CA GLU A 451 24.58 18.62 16.83
C GLU A 451 23.63 19.00 18.00
N ASP A 452 22.36 19.33 17.72
CA ASP A 452 21.35 19.54 18.75
C ASP A 452 20.66 18.20 19.09
N PRO A 453 20.71 17.72 20.35
CA PRO A 453 20.15 16.43 20.71
C PRO A 453 18.65 16.29 20.45
N ARG A 454 17.92 17.41 20.32
CA ARG A 454 16.50 17.43 19.95
C ARG A 454 16.26 16.95 18.52
N CYS A 455 17.31 16.88 17.68
CA CYS A 455 17.25 16.33 16.33
C CYS A 455 16.70 14.88 16.30
N ALA A 456 16.96 14.13 17.37
CA ALA A 456 16.58 12.73 17.52
C ALA A 456 15.08 12.55 17.79
N LEU A 457 14.39 13.55 18.34
CA LEU A 457 12.98 13.46 18.69
C LEU A 457 12.13 13.27 17.44
N LYS A 458 11.15 12.36 17.51
CA LYS A 458 10.29 12.00 16.36
C LYS A 458 9.63 13.20 15.69
N GLU A 459 9.20 14.19 16.47
CA GLU A 459 8.62 15.44 15.96
C GLU A 459 9.57 16.27 15.07
N ASN A 460 10.89 16.07 15.18
CA ASN A 460 11.91 16.80 14.44
C ASN A 460 12.54 16.00 13.28
N HIS A 461 12.17 14.73 13.10
CA HIS A 461 12.77 13.85 12.07
C HIS A 461 12.68 14.43 10.66
N ALA A 462 11.59 15.11 10.32
CA ALA A 462 11.43 15.75 9.01
C ALA A 462 12.52 16.81 8.76
N ASN A 463 12.81 17.66 9.76
CA ASN A 463 13.83 18.69 9.67
C ASN A 463 15.24 18.07 9.64
N SER A 464 15.47 17.02 10.43
CA SER A 464 16.74 16.28 10.45
C SER A 464 17.03 15.62 9.09
N LEU A 465 16.01 15.03 8.46
CA LEU A 465 16.13 14.43 7.12
C LEU A 465 16.32 15.50 6.03
N GLU A 466 15.70 16.67 6.17
CA GLU A 466 15.94 17.81 5.27
C GLU A 466 17.40 18.30 5.34
N ALA A 467 18.00 18.34 6.54
CA ALA A 467 19.41 18.69 6.71
C ALA A 467 20.33 17.70 5.97
N VAL A 468 20.05 16.39 6.07
CA VAL A 468 20.77 15.36 5.31
C VAL A 468 20.59 15.53 3.80
N GLU A 469 19.37 15.83 3.34
CA GLU A 469 19.11 16.10 1.93
C GLU A 469 19.90 17.29 1.40
N LYS A 470 20.05 18.36 2.17
CA LYS A 470 20.85 19.53 1.78
C LYS A 470 22.33 19.17 1.57
N VAL A 471 22.89 18.29 2.41
CA VAL A 471 24.28 17.80 2.22
C VAL A 471 24.38 16.92 0.98
N LEU A 472 23.42 16.03 0.74
CA LEU A 472 23.40 15.17 -0.46
C LEU A 472 23.23 15.99 -1.74
N ASP A 473 22.35 16.99 -1.75
CA ASP A 473 22.14 17.91 -2.87
C ASP A 473 23.38 18.76 -3.15
N TYR A 474 24.06 19.23 -2.10
CA TYR A 474 25.37 19.88 -2.22
C TYR A 474 26.39 18.93 -2.84
N ASN A 475 26.51 17.69 -2.35
CA ASN A 475 27.45 16.70 -2.88
C ASN A 475 27.16 16.32 -4.34
N ASP A 476 25.91 16.37 -4.78
CA ASP A 476 25.55 16.12 -6.18
C ASP A 476 25.95 17.29 -7.11
N LYS A 477 25.96 18.52 -6.60
CA LYS A 477 26.17 19.75 -7.40
C LYS A 477 27.56 20.36 -7.27
N SER A 478 28.23 20.17 -6.13
CA SER A 478 29.52 20.79 -5.80
C SER A 478 30.68 20.11 -6.51
N LEU A 479 31.72 20.90 -6.81
CA LEU A 479 33.00 20.38 -7.30
C LEU A 479 33.91 19.88 -6.17
N ALA A 480 33.57 20.18 -4.91
CA ALA A 480 34.30 19.75 -3.71
C ALA A 480 33.30 19.18 -2.69
N LYS A 481 33.04 17.88 -2.81
CA LYS A 481 32.02 17.15 -2.03
C LYS A 481 32.52 16.88 -0.62
N PHE A 482 31.62 16.82 0.35
CA PHE A 482 31.94 16.16 1.62
C PHE A 482 32.17 14.66 1.38
N ASP A 483 33.15 14.10 2.07
CA ASP A 483 33.51 12.68 2.01
C ASP A 483 32.55 11.82 2.84
N GLY A 484 31.90 12.42 3.84
CA GLY A 484 30.90 11.76 4.67
C GLY A 484 29.98 12.74 5.41
N ILE A 485 29.01 12.17 6.11
CA ILE A 485 28.12 12.83 7.06
C ILE A 485 28.42 12.21 8.43
N ASN A 486 28.67 13.05 9.43
CA ASN A 486 28.79 12.65 10.82
C ASN A 486 27.60 13.17 11.61
N ILE A 487 26.90 12.28 12.30
CA ILE A 487 25.78 12.62 13.18
C ILE A 487 26.34 12.79 14.59
N ASP A 488 26.32 14.02 15.10
CA ASP A 488 26.76 14.28 16.46
C ASP A 488 25.62 13.96 17.45
N ILE A 489 25.75 12.86 18.19
CA ILE A 489 24.75 12.45 19.19
C ILE A 489 25.25 12.81 20.58
N GLU A 490 24.68 13.87 21.12
CA GLU A 490 24.93 14.28 22.50
C GLU A 490 23.67 14.09 23.36
N PRO A 491 23.30 12.86 23.79
CA PRO A 491 22.06 12.63 24.56
C PRO A 491 22.10 13.20 25.99
N TYR A 492 22.98 14.17 26.30
CA TYR A 492 23.25 14.75 27.62
C TYR A 492 22.22 15.77 28.12
N VAL A 493 21.14 16.02 27.37
CA VAL A 493 20.06 16.93 27.76
C VAL A 493 19.06 16.22 28.68
N ASP A 494 18.39 16.97 29.57
CA ASP A 494 17.31 16.54 30.49
C ASP A 494 16.07 15.99 29.73
N LEU A 495 16.28 14.92 28.97
CA LEU A 495 15.30 14.21 28.17
C LEU A 495 15.23 12.76 28.65
N ASP A 496 14.06 12.14 28.46
CA ASP A 496 13.88 10.72 28.72
C ASP A 496 14.77 9.90 27.78
N LEU A 497 15.90 9.42 28.31
CA LEU A 497 16.96 8.77 27.54
C LEU A 497 16.47 7.56 26.75
N GLU A 498 15.49 6.81 27.27
CA GLU A 498 14.99 5.62 26.58
C GLU A 498 14.06 6.00 25.42
N ARG A 499 13.26 7.05 25.60
CA ARG A 499 12.45 7.60 24.50
C ARG A 499 13.33 8.20 23.40
N VAL A 500 14.32 9.02 23.77
CA VAL A 500 15.24 9.64 22.80
C VAL A 500 16.00 8.56 22.05
N TRP A 501 16.40 7.50 22.73
CA TRP A 501 17.07 6.35 22.13
C TRP A 501 16.23 5.66 21.03
N GLN A 502 14.96 5.35 21.30
CA GLN A 502 14.08 4.71 20.30
C GLN A 502 13.83 5.61 19.08
N ASP A 503 13.60 6.91 19.32
CA ASP A 503 13.41 7.87 18.22
C ASP A 503 14.73 8.06 17.44
N TYR A 504 15.89 7.95 18.10
CA TYR A 504 17.20 8.07 17.50
C TYR A 504 17.52 6.90 16.55
N ILE A 505 17.25 5.65 16.96
CA ILE A 505 17.40 4.49 16.08
C ILE A 505 16.57 4.71 14.80
N THR A 506 15.30 5.09 14.96
CA THR A 506 14.39 5.31 13.83
C THR A 506 14.90 6.43 12.91
N LEU A 507 15.48 7.50 13.48
CA LEU A 507 16.09 8.57 12.69
C LEU A 507 17.30 8.05 11.89
N LEU A 508 18.21 7.31 12.52
CA LEU A 508 19.38 6.78 11.84
C LEU A 508 19.02 5.80 10.73
N GLU A 509 18.01 4.94 10.93
CA GLU A 509 17.47 4.08 9.88
C GLU A 509 16.97 4.90 8.69
N ALA A 510 16.21 5.97 8.96
CA ALA A 510 15.72 6.88 7.93
C ALA A 510 16.86 7.64 7.21
N ILE A 511 17.88 8.08 7.95
CA ILE A 511 19.07 8.72 7.38
C ILE A 511 19.84 7.72 6.50
N HIS A 512 20.03 6.50 6.98
CA HIS A 512 20.70 5.42 6.24
C HIS A 512 19.97 5.09 4.93
N GLU A 513 18.64 5.01 4.97
CA GLU A 513 17.82 4.84 3.77
C GLU A 513 17.97 6.05 2.81
N LYS A 514 17.99 7.27 3.37
CA LYS A 514 18.11 8.51 2.59
C LYS A 514 19.46 8.64 1.88
N THR A 515 20.54 8.32 2.58
CA THR A 515 21.89 8.37 2.02
C THR A 515 22.10 7.25 1.02
N ALA A 516 21.47 6.07 1.20
CA ALA A 516 21.52 4.94 0.27
C ALA A 516 22.95 4.56 -0.17
N GLY A 517 23.95 4.77 0.70
CA GLY A 517 25.37 4.53 0.39
C GLY A 517 26.01 5.56 -0.56
N LYS A 518 25.36 6.70 -0.83
CA LYS A 518 25.91 7.81 -1.63
C LYS A 518 27.05 8.56 -0.94
N THR A 519 27.16 8.44 0.38
CA THR A 519 28.13 9.12 1.23
C THR A 519 28.44 8.24 2.44
N VAL A 520 29.63 8.39 3.04
CA VAL A 520 29.96 7.71 4.30
C VAL A 520 29.08 8.28 5.42
N LEU A 521 28.55 7.43 6.30
CA LEU A 521 27.76 7.83 7.46
C LEU A 521 28.44 7.37 8.74
N SER A 522 28.75 8.30 9.63
CA SER A 522 29.30 8.03 10.96
C SER A 522 28.46 8.72 12.03
N ALA A 523 28.59 8.27 13.28
CA ALA A 523 27.95 8.93 14.41
C ALA A 523 28.85 8.96 15.64
N ASP A 524 28.77 10.08 16.36
CA ASP A 524 29.43 10.28 17.64
C ASP A 524 28.60 9.59 18.72
N ILE A 525 29.13 8.55 19.37
CA ILE A 525 28.46 7.81 20.43
C ILE A 525 29.17 8.00 21.77
N PRO A 526 28.43 8.07 22.89
CA PRO A 526 29.03 8.14 24.20
C PRO A 526 29.52 6.76 24.66
N LYS A 527 30.60 6.73 25.46
CA LYS A 527 31.20 5.50 26.01
C LYS A 527 30.37 4.72 27.05
N TRP A 528 29.07 4.99 27.17
CA TRP A 528 28.16 4.26 28.07
C TRP A 528 27.06 3.51 27.33
N TYR A 529 27.16 3.44 25.99
CA TYR A 529 26.29 2.59 25.20
C TYR A 529 26.69 1.13 25.41
N ASP A 530 25.72 0.33 25.83
CA ASP A 530 25.92 -1.11 25.97
C ASP A 530 25.98 -1.81 24.60
N GLU A 531 26.33 -3.10 24.64
CA GLU A 531 26.43 -3.95 23.46
C GLU A 531 25.11 -4.00 22.65
N GLY A 532 23.96 -3.96 23.32
CA GLY A 532 22.65 -3.95 22.66
C GLY A 532 22.45 -2.68 21.85
N ARG A 533 22.78 -1.52 22.43
CA ARG A 533 22.70 -0.24 21.73
C ARG A 533 23.62 -0.17 20.53
N ILE A 534 24.87 -0.63 20.68
CA ILE A 534 25.83 -0.68 19.58
C ILE A 534 25.32 -1.57 18.46
N LYS A 535 24.76 -2.73 18.80
CA LYS A 535 24.16 -3.66 17.86
C LYS A 535 22.98 -3.09 17.09
N ASP A 536 22.16 -2.27 17.73
CA ASP A 536 21.03 -1.61 17.06
C ASP A 536 21.50 -0.51 16.09
N LEU A 537 22.62 0.17 16.37
CA LEU A 537 23.14 1.24 15.49
C LEU A 537 24.03 0.73 14.35
N ALA A 538 24.80 -0.33 14.59
CA ALA A 538 25.82 -0.81 13.67
C ALA A 538 25.32 -1.02 12.23
N PRO A 539 24.11 -1.56 11.97
CA PRO A 539 23.60 -1.74 10.60
C PRO A 539 23.41 -0.44 9.83
N ASN A 540 23.29 0.69 10.52
CA ASN A 540 22.95 1.99 9.94
C ASN A 540 24.17 2.89 9.71
N LEU A 541 25.36 2.53 10.24
CA LEU A 541 26.57 3.36 10.21
C LEU A 541 27.72 2.64 9.51
N ASP A 542 28.58 3.39 8.82
CA ASP A 542 29.82 2.87 8.23
C ASP A 542 30.95 2.76 9.27
N PHE A 543 30.98 3.69 10.23
CA PHE A 543 31.85 3.61 11.40
C PHE A 543 31.33 4.49 12.55
N PHE A 544 31.79 4.18 13.76
CA PHE A 544 31.48 4.91 14.98
C PHE A 544 32.59 5.90 15.35
N VAL A 545 32.23 6.99 16.01
CA VAL A 545 33.18 7.84 16.72
C VAL A 545 32.89 7.73 18.22
N ILE A 546 33.77 7.07 18.97
CA ILE A 546 33.53 6.80 20.41
C ILE A 546 34.08 7.96 21.23
N MET A 547 33.24 8.64 21.98
CA MET A 547 33.63 9.76 22.83
C MET A 547 34.24 9.26 24.14
N ALA A 548 35.58 9.18 24.18
CA ALA A 548 36.37 8.69 25.32
C ALA A 548 36.62 9.77 26.40
N TYR A 549 35.63 10.62 26.71
CA TYR A 549 35.74 11.65 27.74
C TYR A 549 34.35 11.95 28.32
N ASP A 550 34.29 12.65 29.45
CA ASP A 550 33.02 12.98 30.09
C ASP A 550 32.36 14.26 29.52
N SER A 551 31.10 14.53 29.89
CA SER A 551 30.39 15.75 29.50
C SER A 551 31.04 17.04 30.02
N GLY A 552 31.90 16.93 31.04
CA GLY A 552 32.73 18.01 31.56
C GLY A 552 33.93 18.36 30.67
N GLY A 553 34.26 17.51 29.69
CA GLY A 553 35.44 17.62 28.85
C GLY A 553 36.75 17.44 29.61
N ALA A 554 36.71 16.77 30.77
CA ALA A 554 37.91 16.29 31.43
C ALA A 554 38.38 15.04 30.67
N GLY A 555 39.46 15.19 29.90
CA GLY A 555 40.07 14.09 29.15
C GLY A 555 40.97 13.24 30.04
N TRP A 556 41.10 11.97 29.69
CA TRP A 556 42.17 11.12 30.19
C TRP A 556 43.49 11.56 29.54
N ASN A 557 44.59 11.49 30.28
CA ASN A 557 45.87 12.05 29.82
C ASN A 557 46.82 10.98 29.27
N THR A 558 46.43 9.70 29.31
CA THR A 558 47.30 8.59 28.92
C THR A 558 46.57 7.58 28.02
N ALA A 559 47.31 6.92 27.13
CA ALA A 559 46.76 5.92 26.22
C ALA A 559 46.08 4.75 26.95
N SER A 560 46.68 4.28 28.04
CA SER A 560 46.12 3.17 28.85
C SER A 560 44.75 3.50 29.44
N GLU A 561 44.56 4.72 29.96
CA GLU A 561 43.26 5.13 30.52
C GLU A 561 42.18 5.23 29.45
N ILE A 562 42.56 5.66 28.23
CA ILE A 562 41.66 5.75 27.09
C ILE A 562 41.26 4.34 26.62
N GLU A 563 42.23 3.42 26.48
CA GLU A 563 42.00 2.02 26.10
C GLU A 563 41.02 1.35 27.06
N ASP A 564 41.28 1.43 28.38
CA ASP A 564 40.41 0.85 29.40
C ASP A 564 39.00 1.46 29.35
N ALA A 565 38.89 2.76 29.05
CA ALA A 565 37.62 3.48 29.05
C ALA A 565 36.70 3.15 27.86
N VAL A 566 37.24 2.61 26.75
CA VAL A 566 36.47 2.28 25.54
C VAL A 566 36.52 0.79 25.17
N ALA A 567 37.23 -0.03 25.94
CA ALA A 567 37.47 -1.44 25.61
C ALA A 567 36.18 -2.24 25.39
N SER A 568 35.13 -1.94 26.17
CA SER A 568 33.83 -2.59 26.10
C SER A 568 33.13 -2.26 24.78
N GLU A 569 33.00 -0.97 24.47
CA GLU A 569 32.33 -0.44 23.27
C GLU A 569 33.09 -0.88 22.01
N MET A 570 34.42 -0.78 22.03
CA MET A 570 35.27 -1.31 20.96
C MET A 570 35.10 -2.83 20.79
N GLY A 571 34.89 -3.57 21.88
CA GLY A 571 34.57 -4.99 21.84
C GLY A 571 33.25 -5.27 21.11
N ALA A 572 32.18 -4.57 21.49
CA ALA A 572 30.86 -4.69 20.88
C ALA A 572 30.86 -4.28 19.40
N ILE A 573 31.49 -3.16 19.05
CA ILE A 573 31.61 -2.67 17.67
C ILE A 573 32.34 -3.69 16.79
N ARG A 574 33.41 -4.29 17.31
CA ARG A 574 34.12 -5.39 16.62
C ARG A 574 33.24 -6.64 16.49
N GLY A 575 32.43 -6.95 17.50
CA GLY A 575 31.47 -8.05 17.47
C GLY A 575 30.45 -7.91 16.33
N GLU A 576 30.03 -6.68 16.03
CA GLU A 576 29.10 -6.35 14.94
C GLU A 576 29.80 -6.14 13.58
N GLY A 577 31.11 -6.43 13.48
CA GLY A 577 31.87 -6.24 12.24
C GLY A 577 32.02 -4.78 11.80
N SER A 578 31.77 -3.83 12.71
CA SER A 578 31.84 -2.39 12.47
C SER A 578 33.22 -1.82 12.79
N LYS A 579 33.43 -0.56 12.43
CA LYS A 579 34.69 0.18 12.64
C LYS A 579 34.45 1.31 13.63
N ALA A 580 35.51 1.75 14.30
CA ALA A 580 35.44 2.90 15.18
C ALA A 580 36.71 3.74 15.14
N VAL A 581 36.54 5.02 15.44
CA VAL A 581 37.62 5.97 15.70
C VAL A 581 37.42 6.49 17.13
N ILE A 582 38.49 6.55 17.93
CA ILE A 582 38.40 6.92 19.36
C ILE A 582 38.59 8.42 19.54
N GLY A 583 37.55 9.11 19.98
CA GLY A 583 37.53 10.54 20.24
C GLY A 583 38.08 10.92 21.59
N ILE A 584 39.15 11.71 21.64
CA ILE A 584 39.80 12.16 22.88
C ILE A 584 39.60 13.67 23.10
N GLY A 585 39.27 14.04 24.34
CA GLY A 585 39.15 15.43 24.77
C GLY A 585 40.50 15.98 25.21
N VAL A 586 40.92 17.12 24.68
CA VAL A 586 42.15 17.82 25.16
C VAL A 586 41.83 19.24 25.63
N HIS A 587 42.51 19.67 26.70
CA HIS A 587 42.25 20.93 27.38
C HIS A 587 42.86 22.16 26.66
N GLU A 588 43.90 21.95 25.85
CA GLU A 588 44.60 23.00 25.12
C GLU A 588 44.45 22.81 23.60
N GLY A 589 44.66 23.90 22.86
CA GLY A 589 44.58 23.90 21.40
C GLY A 589 45.54 22.85 20.82
N PHE A 590 45.21 22.36 19.62
CA PHE A 590 46.08 21.41 18.95
C PHE A 590 47.52 21.92 18.89
N GLU A 591 47.76 23.21 18.68
CA GLU A 591 49.09 23.78 18.39
C GLU A 591 50.17 23.54 19.47
N ASP A 592 49.82 23.17 20.72
CA ASP A 592 50.76 22.98 21.84
C ASP A 592 51.20 21.49 22.04
N LYS A 593 51.35 20.76 20.92
CA LYS A 593 50.95 19.35 20.74
C LYS A 593 51.84 18.18 21.18
N GLY A 594 52.94 18.39 21.90
CA GLY A 594 53.90 17.28 22.14
C GLY A 594 53.30 16.07 22.87
N GLU A 595 52.47 16.30 23.89
CA GLU A 595 51.88 15.24 24.71
C GLU A 595 50.68 14.56 24.04
N VAL A 596 49.87 15.34 23.30
CA VAL A 596 48.70 14.81 22.58
C VAL A 596 49.14 13.95 21.39
N GLU A 597 50.15 14.39 20.63
CA GLU A 597 50.72 13.59 19.54
C GLU A 597 51.31 12.29 20.07
N LYS A 598 52.02 12.34 21.20
CA LYS A 598 52.58 11.15 21.84
C LYS A 598 51.49 10.18 22.29
N CYS A 599 50.41 10.67 22.90
CA CYS A 599 49.29 9.84 23.32
C CYS A 599 48.60 9.16 22.12
N VAL A 600 48.34 9.93 21.05
CA VAL A 600 47.78 9.40 19.80
C VAL A 600 48.70 8.36 19.17
N ASP A 601 50.01 8.60 19.13
CA ASP A 601 50.99 7.67 18.57
C ASP A 601 51.15 6.41 19.43
N GLU A 602 50.93 6.49 20.74
CA GLU A 602 50.88 5.32 21.64
C GLU A 602 49.64 4.47 21.39
N LEU A 603 48.46 5.06 21.22
CA LEU A 603 47.22 4.34 20.85
C LEU A 603 47.29 3.61 19.50
N TYR A 604 48.28 3.96 18.67
CA TYR A 604 48.52 3.35 17.36
C TYR A 604 49.50 2.17 17.37
N LYS A 605 50.16 1.89 18.50
CA LYS A 605 51.11 0.77 18.67
C LYS A 605 50.39 -0.44 19.23
#